data_AF-A0A6I2UBQ8-F1
#
_entry.id   AF-A0A6I2UBQ8-F1
#
_cell.length_a   1.000
_cell.length_b   1.000
_cell.length_c   1.000
_cell.angle_alpha   90.00
_cell.angle_beta   90.00
_cell.angle_gamma   90.00
#
_symmetry.space_group_name_H-M   'P 1'
#
loop_
_entity.id
_entity.type
_entity.pdbx_description
1 polymer ?
#
loop_
_entity_poly.entity_id
_entity_poly.type
_entity_poly.pdbx_seq_one_letter_code
_entity_poly.pdbx_strand_id
1 'polypeptide(L)'
;MVIMPDGAKFKMNWKYITYVNHGNSIHFSIVPMYNGPDIVLFPNMENWEKDGAFSLEEREEIIFLLEHLNWKRNLKIVEANVPAQKSEKAFVQKGSLETTNAYAALARKNLFDFDSKLDTEQVKDVYLALEKRFAENVRGTVTISQYDLFENSVMKEFIMPILQKNKDAAVHII
;
A
#
# COMPACT_ATOMS: atom_id res chain seq x y z
N MET A 1 7.54 -3.51 11.23
CA MET A 1 7.47 -4.93 10.84
C MET A 1 7.03 -5.73 12.04
N VAL A 2 5.86 -6.34 11.95
CA VAL A 2 5.32 -7.27 12.94
C VAL A 2 5.89 -8.66 12.67
N ILE A 3 6.34 -9.35 13.72
CA ILE A 3 6.83 -10.73 13.66
C ILE A 3 5.86 -11.60 14.48
N MET A 4 5.31 -12.61 13.83
CA MET A 4 4.38 -13.57 14.41
C MET A 4 5.12 -14.65 15.20
N PRO A 5 4.47 -15.34 16.16
CA PRO A 5 5.11 -16.38 16.98
C PRO A 5 5.72 -17.54 16.19
N ASP A 6 5.15 -17.87 15.03
CA ASP A 6 5.62 -18.90 14.09
C ASP A 6 6.80 -18.42 13.22
N GLY A 7 7.18 -17.15 13.32
CA GLY A 7 8.26 -16.53 12.56
C GLY A 7 7.81 -15.83 11.27
N ALA A 8 6.52 -15.89 10.92
CA ALA A 8 5.97 -15.14 9.79
C ALA A 8 6.08 -13.62 10.06
N LYS A 9 6.20 -12.82 9.00
CA LYS A 9 6.45 -11.38 9.12
C LYS A 9 5.51 -10.58 8.25
N PHE A 10 4.95 -9.52 8.81
CA PHE A 10 4.20 -8.51 8.08
C PHE A 10 4.93 -7.17 8.11
N LYS A 11 5.02 -6.53 6.95
CA LYS A 11 5.48 -5.15 6.81
C LYS A 11 4.42 -4.33 6.12
N MET A 12 3.79 -3.44 6.87
CA MET A 12 2.85 -2.45 6.37
C MET A 12 3.60 -1.25 5.79
N ASN A 13 3.43 -0.98 4.50
CA ASN A 13 3.89 0.24 3.85
C ASN A 13 2.68 1.10 3.45
N TRP A 14 2.92 2.25 2.83
CA TRP A 14 1.82 3.17 2.50
C TRP A 14 0.89 2.62 1.42
N LYS A 15 1.45 2.11 0.32
CA LYS A 15 0.68 1.61 -0.84
C LYS A 15 0.74 0.09 -1.01
N TYR A 16 1.37 -0.62 -0.07
CA TYR A 16 1.45 -2.07 -0.15
C TYR A 16 1.76 -2.71 1.20
N ILE A 17 1.41 -3.99 1.34
CA ILE A 17 1.83 -4.84 2.45
C ILE A 17 2.76 -5.92 1.92
N THR A 18 3.74 -6.31 2.70
CA THR A 18 4.55 -7.50 2.47
C THR A 18 4.26 -8.52 3.55
N TYR A 19 3.95 -9.74 3.16
CA TYR A 19 3.98 -10.93 4.01
C TYR A 19 5.20 -11.79 3.63
N VAL A 20 5.92 -12.30 4.64
CA VAL A 20 7.05 -13.21 4.45
C VAL A 20 6.89 -14.39 5.38
N ASN A 21 6.94 -15.60 4.82
CA ASN A 21 6.99 -16.84 5.61
C ASN A 21 7.88 -17.88 4.91
N HIS A 22 8.65 -18.64 5.69
CA HIS A 22 9.55 -19.70 5.23
C HIS A 22 10.44 -19.37 4.01
N GLY A 23 10.85 -18.11 3.85
CA GLY A 23 11.68 -17.65 2.73
C GLY A 23 10.91 -17.22 1.48
N ASN A 24 9.60 -17.42 1.45
CA ASN A 24 8.70 -16.89 0.42
C ASN A 24 8.15 -15.53 0.85
N SER A 25 7.89 -14.66 -0.11
CA SER A 25 7.23 -13.37 0.11
C SER A 25 6.11 -13.14 -0.88
N ILE A 26 5.02 -12.55 -0.39
CA ILE A 26 3.92 -12.06 -1.20
C ILE A 26 3.59 -10.63 -0.78
N HIS A 27 3.15 -9.84 -1.75
CA HIS A 27 2.88 -8.43 -1.60
C HIS A 27 1.47 -8.10 -2.10
N PHE A 28 0.80 -7.18 -1.42
CA PHE A 28 -0.57 -6.78 -1.71
C PHE A 28 -0.65 -5.27 -1.89
N SER A 29 -1.33 -4.80 -2.94
CA SER A 29 -1.57 -3.36 -3.13
C SER A 29 -2.51 -2.86 -2.06
N ILE A 30 -2.25 -1.64 -1.58
CA ILE A 30 -3.20 -0.87 -0.80
C ILE A 30 -3.58 0.37 -1.61
N VAL A 31 -4.88 0.56 -1.81
CA VAL A 31 -5.44 1.84 -2.23
C VAL A 31 -5.71 2.65 -0.97
N PRO A 32 -4.91 3.69 -0.67
CA PRO A 32 -5.18 4.54 0.48
C PRO A 32 -6.45 5.34 0.21
N MET A 33 -7.40 5.26 1.12
CA MET A 33 -8.67 5.97 1.06
C MET A 33 -8.54 7.30 1.80
N TYR A 34 -9.05 8.38 1.22
CA TYR A 34 -9.10 9.67 1.87
C TYR A 34 -10.06 9.63 3.06
N ASN A 35 -11.22 9.01 2.88
CA ASN A 35 -12.20 8.74 3.92
C ASN A 35 -12.51 7.24 4.03
N GLY A 36 -12.66 6.73 5.25
CA GLY A 36 -12.94 5.32 5.51
C GLY A 36 -11.70 4.43 5.57
N PRO A 37 -11.88 3.10 5.61
CA PRO A 37 -10.80 2.13 5.69
C PRO A 37 -10.05 2.03 4.34
N ASP A 38 -8.75 1.82 4.42
CA ASP A 38 -7.91 1.63 3.23
C ASP A 38 -8.14 0.25 2.61
N ILE A 39 -8.14 0.18 1.28
CA ILE A 39 -8.53 -1.04 0.57
C ILE A 39 -7.29 -1.85 0.24
N VAL A 40 -7.20 -3.08 0.76
CA VAL A 40 -6.21 -4.07 0.34
C VAL A 40 -6.78 -4.84 -0.83
N LEU A 41 -6.15 -4.73 -2.00
CA LEU A 41 -6.51 -5.52 -3.17
C LEU A 41 -5.88 -6.91 -3.03
N PHE A 42 -6.71 -7.89 -2.72
CA PHE A 42 -6.28 -9.26 -2.48
C PHE A 42 -6.54 -10.13 -3.71
N PRO A 43 -5.60 -10.99 -4.15
CA PRO A 43 -5.83 -11.89 -5.26
C PRO A 43 -7.05 -12.78 -5.02
N ASN A 44 -7.95 -12.83 -6.01
CA ASN A 44 -9.03 -13.82 -6.03
C ASN A 44 -8.46 -15.26 -6.07
N MET A 45 -9.32 -16.24 -5.82
CA MET A 45 -8.91 -17.66 -5.76
C MET A 45 -8.15 -18.11 -7.02
N GLU A 46 -8.64 -17.74 -8.20
CA GLU A 46 -8.03 -18.12 -9.48
C GLU A 46 -6.58 -17.61 -9.62
N ASN A 47 -6.33 -16.35 -9.22
CA ASN A 47 -4.98 -15.79 -9.28
C ASN A 47 -4.08 -16.28 -8.14
N TRP A 48 -4.65 -16.65 -7.01
CA TRP A 48 -3.91 -17.23 -5.89
C TRP A 48 -3.34 -18.61 -6.26
N GLU A 49 -4.19 -19.50 -6.79
CA GLU A 49 -3.78 -20.87 -7.13
C GLU A 49 -2.67 -20.93 -8.20
N LYS A 50 -2.60 -19.93 -9.08
CA LYS A 50 -1.55 -19.80 -10.10
C LYS A 50 -0.15 -19.54 -9.53
N ASP A 51 -0.06 -19.01 -8.31
CA ASP A 51 1.19 -18.57 -7.71
C ASP A 51 2.00 -19.72 -7.09
N GLY A 52 1.31 -20.68 -6.49
CA GLY A 52 1.87 -21.92 -5.92
C GLY A 52 2.84 -21.75 -4.73
N ALA A 53 3.10 -20.54 -4.25
CA ALA A 53 4.07 -20.30 -3.15
C ALA A 53 3.46 -20.41 -1.75
N PHE A 54 2.13 -20.27 -1.64
CA PHE A 54 1.38 -20.34 -0.39
C PHE A 54 0.13 -21.20 -0.61
N SER A 55 -0.23 -21.98 0.41
CA SER A 55 -1.41 -22.82 0.45
C SER A 55 -2.71 -22.00 0.60
N LEU A 56 -3.86 -22.65 0.47
CA LEU A 56 -5.16 -22.04 0.76
C LEU A 56 -5.34 -21.72 2.25
N GLU A 57 -4.79 -22.55 3.13
CA GLU A 57 -4.80 -22.30 4.57
C GLU A 57 -3.99 -21.05 4.92
N GLU A 58 -2.79 -20.89 4.34
CA GLU A 58 -1.99 -19.68 4.50
C GLU A 58 -2.70 -18.45 3.90
N ARG A 59 -3.46 -18.60 2.82
CA ARG A 59 -4.29 -17.51 2.27
C ARG A 59 -5.27 -17.00 3.31
N GLU A 60 -6.05 -17.91 3.91
CA GLU A 60 -7.07 -17.59 4.91
C GLU A 60 -6.43 -17.00 6.17
N GLU A 61 -5.30 -17.55 6.60
CA GLU A 61 -4.53 -17.02 7.73
C GLU A 61 -4.02 -15.61 7.46
N ILE A 62 -3.46 -15.33 6.28
CA ILE A 62 -2.99 -13.99 5.91
C ILE A 62 -4.14 -12.98 5.98
N ILE A 63 -5.31 -13.32 5.40
CA ILE A 63 -6.50 -12.46 5.44
C ILE A 63 -6.91 -12.21 6.90
N PHE A 64 -7.02 -13.27 7.70
CA PHE A 64 -7.37 -13.18 9.10
C PHE A 64 -6.42 -12.28 9.88
N LEU A 65 -5.11 -12.49 9.74
CA LEU A 65 -4.09 -11.70 10.44
C LEU A 65 -4.13 -10.23 10.02
N LEU A 66 -4.31 -9.93 8.73
CA LEU A 66 -4.42 -8.56 8.25
C LEU A 66 -5.61 -7.80 8.86
N GLU A 67 -6.74 -8.49 9.08
CA GLU A 67 -7.95 -7.90 9.68
C GLU A 67 -7.86 -7.74 11.20
N HIS A 68 -7.10 -8.60 11.89
CA HIS A 68 -7.11 -8.68 13.35
C HIS A 68 -5.86 -8.08 14.02
N LEU A 69 -4.77 -7.84 13.28
CA LEU A 69 -3.62 -7.12 13.80
C LEU A 69 -3.98 -5.64 14.05
N ASN A 70 -3.54 -5.12 15.19
CA ASN A 70 -3.82 -3.74 15.64
C ASN A 70 -2.94 -2.70 14.91
N TRP A 71 -3.09 -2.61 13.59
CA TRP A 71 -2.42 -1.61 12.78
C TRP A 71 -2.85 -0.21 13.18
N LYS A 72 -1.94 0.78 13.06
CA LYS A 72 -2.30 2.22 13.07
C LYS A 72 -2.93 2.64 11.73
N ARG A 73 -3.84 1.80 11.23
CA ARG A 73 -4.47 1.89 9.92
C ARG A 73 -5.69 0.97 9.89
N ASN A 74 -6.83 1.50 9.49
CA ASN A 74 -8.03 0.68 9.27
C ASN A 74 -7.94 0.09 7.86
N LEU A 75 -8.15 -1.22 7.74
CA LEU A 75 -8.09 -1.94 6.47
C LEU A 75 -9.44 -2.55 6.13
N LYS A 76 -9.72 -2.63 4.83
CA LYS A 76 -10.79 -3.44 4.25
C LYS A 76 -10.17 -4.29 3.16
N ILE A 77 -10.27 -5.61 3.29
CA ILE A 77 -9.79 -6.54 2.27
C ILE A 77 -10.87 -6.68 1.21
N VAL A 78 -10.47 -6.57 -0.06
CA VAL A 78 -11.36 -6.78 -1.21
C VAL A 78 -10.67 -7.74 -2.17
N GLU A 79 -11.33 -8.87 -2.41
CA GLU A 79 -10.88 -9.79 -3.46
C GLU A 79 -11.04 -9.14 -4.82
N ALA A 80 -9.97 -9.15 -5.61
CA ALA A 80 -9.92 -8.54 -6.93
C ALA A 80 -9.23 -9.49 -7.93
N ASN A 81 -9.51 -9.25 -9.22
CA ASN A 81 -8.80 -9.94 -10.30
C ASN A 81 -7.40 -9.34 -10.49
N VAL A 82 -6.54 -9.52 -9.49
CA VAL A 82 -5.15 -9.08 -9.47
C VAL A 82 -4.22 -10.26 -9.23
N PRO A 83 -3.04 -10.31 -9.88
CA PRO A 83 -2.09 -11.38 -9.65
C PRO A 83 -1.46 -11.28 -8.24
N ALA A 84 -1.13 -12.43 -7.66
CA ALA A 84 -0.23 -12.48 -6.51
C ALA A 84 1.14 -11.91 -6.89
N GLN A 85 1.66 -10.98 -6.09
CA GLN A 85 2.93 -10.32 -6.38
C GLN A 85 4.02 -10.88 -5.48
N LYS A 86 5.00 -11.59 -6.05
CA LYS A 86 6.17 -12.11 -5.31
C LYS A 86 7.29 -11.09 -5.11
N SER A 87 7.23 -9.97 -5.83
CA SER A 87 8.31 -8.98 -5.88
C SER A 87 7.82 -7.60 -5.49
N GLU A 88 8.49 -7.00 -4.50
CA GLU A 88 8.27 -5.61 -4.09
C GLU A 88 8.47 -4.61 -5.24
N LYS A 89 9.25 -4.97 -6.27
CA LYS A 89 9.49 -4.12 -7.44
C LYS A 89 8.23 -3.79 -8.24
N ALA A 90 7.18 -4.60 -8.12
CA ALA A 90 5.89 -4.30 -8.75
C ALA A 90 5.25 -3.01 -8.19
N PHE A 91 5.56 -2.67 -6.93
CA PHE A 91 5.00 -1.53 -6.21
C PHE A 91 5.96 -0.34 -6.15
N VAL A 92 7.27 -0.60 -6.19
CA VAL A 92 8.30 0.44 -6.15
C VAL A 92 8.80 0.73 -7.56
N GLN A 93 8.06 1.57 -8.28
CA GLN A 93 8.39 1.96 -9.65
C GLN A 93 9.31 3.19 -9.66
N LYS A 94 10.20 3.28 -10.66
CA LYS A 94 11.09 4.45 -10.79
C LYS A 94 10.26 5.73 -10.90
N GLY A 95 10.59 6.72 -10.06
CA GLY A 95 9.87 7.99 -10.04
C GLY A 95 8.60 7.98 -9.20
N SER A 96 8.30 6.90 -8.48
CA SER A 96 7.25 6.86 -7.46
C SER A 96 7.72 7.50 -6.15
N LEU A 97 6.76 7.85 -5.28
CA LEU A 97 7.02 8.36 -3.94
C LEU A 97 7.94 7.41 -3.14
N GLU A 98 7.72 6.11 -3.32
CA GLU A 98 8.40 5.01 -2.64
C GLU A 98 9.91 4.97 -2.94
N THR A 99 10.33 5.59 -4.05
CA THR A 99 11.76 5.70 -4.44
C THR A 99 12.47 6.91 -3.82
N THR A 100 11.77 7.76 -3.08
CA THR A 100 12.37 8.97 -2.48
C THR A 100 13.05 8.68 -1.15
N ASN A 101 14.10 9.45 -0.84
CA ASN A 101 14.79 9.36 0.46
C ASN A 101 13.85 9.70 1.64
N ALA A 102 12.91 10.63 1.44
CA ALA A 102 11.93 11.01 2.45
C ALA A 102 11.01 9.84 2.80
N TYR A 103 10.50 9.14 1.79
CA TYR A 103 9.71 7.93 2.00
C TYR A 103 10.52 6.84 2.69
N ALA A 104 11.75 6.57 2.23
CA ALA A 104 12.61 5.57 2.83
C ALA A 104 12.90 5.85 4.32
N ALA A 105 13.12 7.11 4.68
CA ALA A 105 13.30 7.52 6.08
C ALA A 105 12.04 7.31 6.92
N LEU A 106 10.86 7.55 6.35
CA LEU A 106 9.57 7.36 7.02
C LEU A 106 9.24 5.86 7.20
N ALA A 107 9.41 5.06 6.15
CA ALA A 107 9.14 3.62 6.18
C ALA A 107 9.98 2.88 7.23
N ARG A 108 11.22 3.32 7.50
CA ARG A 108 12.09 2.76 8.56
C ARG A 108 11.54 2.97 9.97
N LYS A 109 10.62 3.91 10.17
CA LYS A 109 9.99 4.17 11.47
C LYS A 109 8.84 3.21 11.79
N ASN A 110 8.42 2.38 10.82
CA ASN A 110 7.32 1.42 10.97
C ASN A 110 6.07 2.04 11.61
N LEU A 111 5.66 3.23 11.17
CA LEU A 111 4.61 4.01 11.84
C LEU A 111 3.25 3.31 11.92
N PHE A 112 3.01 2.31 11.08
CA PHE A 112 1.78 1.52 11.09
C PHE A 112 1.75 0.40 12.13
N ASP A 113 2.89 0.03 12.71
CA ASP A 113 2.96 -1.01 13.72
C ASP A 113 2.23 -0.58 15.02
N PHE A 114 1.73 -1.56 15.78
CA PHE A 114 0.95 -1.31 16.99
C PHE A 114 1.71 -0.54 18.09
N ASP A 115 3.05 -0.61 18.08
CA ASP A 115 3.95 0.05 19.03
C ASP A 115 4.33 1.49 18.63
N SER A 116 3.88 1.95 17.45
CA SER A 116 4.00 3.34 17.04
C SER A 116 3.38 4.27 18.07
N LYS A 117 4.11 5.35 18.40
CA LYS A 117 3.64 6.40 19.32
C LYS A 117 2.55 7.28 18.72
N LEU A 118 2.34 7.19 17.41
CA LEU A 118 1.30 7.93 16.71
C LEU A 118 0.01 7.10 16.68
N ASP A 119 -1.12 7.78 16.76
CA ASP A 119 -2.42 7.16 16.47
C ASP A 119 -2.65 7.03 14.96
N THR A 120 -3.73 6.33 14.59
CA THR A 120 -4.09 6.05 13.19
C THR A 120 -4.25 7.32 12.35
N GLU A 121 -4.82 8.39 12.89
CA GLU A 121 -5.06 9.64 12.17
C GLU A 121 -3.75 10.38 11.93
N GLN A 122 -2.90 10.46 12.96
CA GLN A 122 -1.59 11.09 12.88
C GLN A 122 -0.67 10.38 11.89
N VAL A 123 -0.69 9.04 11.84
CA VAL A 123 0.09 8.29 10.85
C VAL A 123 -0.37 8.65 9.44
N LYS A 124 -1.69 8.67 9.20
CA LYS A 124 -2.25 9.04 7.90
C LYS A 124 -1.88 10.48 7.51
N ASP A 125 -1.97 11.44 8.41
CA ASP A 125 -1.61 12.84 8.16
C ASP A 125 -0.14 12.99 7.73
N VAL A 126 0.77 12.25 8.34
CA VAL A 126 2.19 12.27 7.96
C VAL A 126 2.39 11.77 6.53
N TYR A 127 1.70 10.70 6.12
CA TYR A 127 1.77 10.21 4.74
C TYR A 127 1.05 11.12 3.75
N LEU A 128 -0.09 11.72 4.10
CA LEU A 128 -0.77 12.72 3.27
C LEU A 128 0.11 13.96 3.06
N ALA A 129 0.81 14.44 4.08
CA ALA A 129 1.75 15.54 3.94
C ALA A 129 2.90 15.20 3.00
N LEU A 130 3.39 13.96 3.03
CA LEU A 130 4.44 13.47 2.14
C LEU A 130 3.93 13.37 0.69
N GLU A 131 2.75 12.80 0.47
CA GLU A 131 2.11 12.69 -0.85
C GLU A 131 1.84 14.07 -1.46
N LYS A 132 1.32 15.02 -0.68
CA LYS A 132 1.11 16.41 -1.11
C LYS A 132 2.41 17.03 -1.60
N ARG A 133 3.48 16.96 -0.80
CA ARG A 133 4.78 17.52 -1.17
C ARG A 133 5.33 16.86 -2.42
N PHE A 134 5.15 15.55 -2.56
CA PHE A 134 5.58 14.83 -3.75
C PHE A 134 4.82 15.31 -5.00
N ALA A 135 3.49 15.38 -4.94
CA ALA A 135 2.64 15.84 -6.05
C ALA A 135 2.91 17.29 -6.46
N GLU A 136 3.16 18.18 -5.49
CA GLU A 136 3.51 19.59 -5.73
C GLU A 136 4.86 19.77 -6.45
N ASN A 137 5.78 18.80 -6.34
CA ASN A 137 7.15 18.92 -6.86
C ASN A 137 7.46 18.01 -8.05
N VAL A 138 6.51 17.16 -8.44
CA VAL A 138 6.64 16.28 -9.60
C VAL A 138 6.75 17.11 -10.89
N ARG A 139 7.53 16.60 -11.85
CA ARG A 139 7.72 17.21 -13.18
C ARG A 139 7.64 16.15 -14.26
N GLY A 140 7.09 16.50 -15.42
CA GLY A 140 6.91 15.61 -16.56
C GLY A 140 5.64 14.77 -16.46
N THR A 141 5.65 13.62 -17.13
CA THR A 141 4.48 12.73 -17.18
C THR A 141 4.32 11.93 -15.90
N VAL A 142 3.13 12.00 -15.31
CA VAL A 142 2.70 11.20 -14.17
C VAL A 142 1.72 10.15 -14.66
N THR A 143 2.11 8.90 -14.53
CA THR A 143 1.24 7.77 -14.86
C THR A 143 0.48 7.32 -13.62
N ILE A 144 -0.83 7.20 -13.72
CA ILE A 144 -1.72 6.81 -12.61
C ILE A 144 -2.54 5.61 -13.06
N SER A 145 -2.61 4.56 -12.24
CA SER A 145 -3.46 3.43 -12.56
C SER A 145 -4.92 3.77 -12.35
N GLN A 146 -5.81 3.27 -13.20
CA GLN A 146 -7.26 3.31 -12.96
C GLN A 146 -7.65 2.72 -11.59
N TYR A 147 -6.89 1.75 -11.08
CA TYR A 147 -7.11 1.14 -9.76
C TYR A 147 -6.72 2.05 -8.59
N ASP A 148 -6.02 3.16 -8.83
CA ASP A 148 -5.77 4.16 -7.79
C ASP A 148 -6.93 5.17 -7.70
N LEU A 149 -7.77 5.27 -8.73
CA LEU A 149 -8.82 6.29 -8.87
C LEU A 149 -10.18 5.88 -8.30
N PHE A 150 -10.18 5.03 -7.27
CA PHE A 150 -11.40 4.70 -6.52
C PHE A 150 -12.04 5.98 -5.98
N GLU A 151 -13.37 6.04 -5.98
CA GLU A 151 -14.12 7.11 -5.31
C GLU A 151 -13.67 7.22 -3.86
N ASN A 152 -13.45 8.43 -3.37
CA ASN A 152 -12.90 8.70 -2.04
C ASN A 152 -11.45 8.22 -1.81
N SER A 153 -10.69 7.83 -2.85
CA SER A 153 -9.27 7.49 -2.66
C SER A 153 -8.42 8.73 -2.40
N VAL A 154 -7.27 8.57 -1.73
CA VAL A 154 -6.28 9.65 -1.58
C VAL A 154 -5.82 10.14 -2.94
N MET A 155 -5.60 9.23 -3.90
CA MET A 155 -5.20 9.63 -5.24
C MET A 155 -6.25 10.55 -5.88
N LYS A 156 -7.53 10.17 -5.84
CA LYS A 156 -8.61 10.88 -6.51
C LYS A 156 -9.02 12.18 -5.80
N GLU A 157 -9.26 12.14 -4.50
CA GLU A 157 -9.79 13.29 -3.75
C GLU A 157 -8.72 14.30 -3.37
N PHE A 158 -7.50 13.82 -3.12
CA PHE A 158 -6.45 14.64 -2.52
C PHE A 158 -5.32 14.95 -3.50
N ILE A 159 -4.80 13.96 -4.23
CA ILE A 159 -3.60 14.13 -5.06
C ILE A 159 -3.91 14.63 -6.47
N MET A 160 -4.95 14.13 -7.11
CA MET A 160 -5.36 14.55 -8.46
C MET A 160 -5.59 16.07 -8.55
N PRO A 161 -6.32 16.74 -7.62
CA PRO A 161 -6.46 18.20 -7.66
C PRO A 161 -5.14 18.96 -7.53
N ILE A 162 -4.15 18.40 -6.82
CA ILE A 162 -2.81 19.00 -6.68
C ILE A 162 -2.04 18.86 -7.99
N LEU A 163 -2.02 17.65 -8.57
CA LEU A 163 -1.36 17.38 -9.85
C LEU A 163 -1.96 18.23 -10.99
N GLN A 164 -3.29 18.38 -11.03
CA GLN A 164 -3.97 19.22 -12.03
C GLN A 164 -3.61 20.72 -11.92
N LYS A 165 -3.21 21.19 -10.73
CA LYS A 165 -2.74 22.56 -10.52
C LYS A 165 -1.24 22.72 -10.78
N ASN A 166 -0.49 21.62 -10.77
CA ASN A 166 0.94 21.61 -11.03
C ASN A 166 1.19 21.74 -12.54
N LYS A 167 1.63 22.93 -12.98
CA LYS A 167 1.88 23.25 -14.39
C LYS A 167 3.06 22.47 -15.00
N ASP A 168 3.93 21.91 -14.16
CA ASP A 168 5.08 21.13 -14.60
C ASP A 168 4.75 19.64 -14.76
N ALA A 169 3.53 19.22 -14.41
CA ALA A 169 3.08 17.84 -14.45
C ALA A 169 2.03 17.61 -15.55
N ALA A 170 2.13 16.48 -16.25
CA ALA A 170 1.12 16.01 -17.19
C ALA A 170 0.58 14.65 -16.73
N VAL A 171 -0.71 14.56 -16.42
CA VAL A 171 -1.32 13.33 -15.92
C VAL A 171 -1.74 12.42 -17.07
N HIS A 172 -1.39 11.14 -16.97
CA HIS A 172 -1.80 10.08 -17.89
C HIS A 172 -2.36 8.91 -17.09
N ILE A 173 -3.56 8.44 -17.44
CA ILE A 173 -4.25 7.35 -16.75
C ILE A 173 -4.11 6.07 -17.59
N ILE A 174 -3.74 4.96 -16.95
CA ILE A 174 -3.53 3.64 -17.57
C ILE A 174 -4.31 2.53 -16.87
#